data_AF-A0A482VZE0-F1
#
_entry.id   AF-A0A482VZE0-F1
#
_cell.length_a   1.000
_cell.length_b   1.000
_cell.length_c   1.000
_cell.angle_alpha   90.00
_cell.angle_beta   90.00
_cell.angle_gamma   90.00
#
_symmetry.space_group_name_H-M   'P 1'
#
loop_
_entity.id
_entity.type
_entity.pdbx_description
1 polymer ?
#
loop_
_entity_poly.entity_id
_entity_poly.type
_entity_poly.pdbx_seq_one_letter_code
_entity_poly.pdbx_strand_id
1 'polypeptide(L)'
;MSAILRQINAVGWHRILVAFLFCWLVILLFTAFPMLGTHMTSVDTKTYERLNRALADLEALRKQNLELQEIFRDINVDSLKGDQKEAIENFQYRLTKAEHNYNKNQQLGYISPKEEPNSEYELLRRRIFSNTKEFWYFIHAGLLDIQKKAQDVAPDVGDSVRYLLSLGAEHKRSLLHDIGQLAEVDGYATWREKEANDLSELVQKRFHYLQNPADCKTAKKLICSLNKGCGYGCQLHHAVYCFMVAYGTKRTLIMKSKGWRYHKAGWDEIFKPISDNCVDPSGESVSNWPGNSDTQVVNLPIIDSLSPRPPFLPLAIPEDLSPRLTRLHGDPIVWWVGQILKYLLRPQPKTAAVIQETMTHMGFKRPIVGVHVRRTDKVGTEAAYHGIEEYMTAVEEYYKQLELKETVDKRRIYLATDDPKVIADAKSKYPQYEVLGDPTISKTAAISTRYSDSSLFGIINDIHMLSMSDYLVCTFSSQVSRR
;
A
#
# COMPACT_ATOMS: atom_id res chain seq x y z
N MET A 1 -56.18 11.98 68.89
CA MET A 1 -54.95 12.77 68.66
C MET A 1 -54.64 13.66 69.88
N SER A 2 -54.62 13.12 71.11
CA SER A 2 -54.37 13.92 72.33
C SER A 2 -53.53 13.23 73.43
N ALA A 3 -53.08 11.99 73.21
CA ALA A 3 -52.14 11.31 74.11
C ALA A 3 -50.66 11.47 73.70
N ILE A 4 -50.39 11.46 72.39
CA ILE A 4 -49.03 11.56 71.82
C ILE A 4 -48.44 12.97 72.01
N LEU A 5 -49.26 14.02 71.88
CA LEU A 5 -48.84 15.41 72.07
C LEU A 5 -48.56 15.79 73.53
N ARG A 6 -49.10 15.07 74.52
CA ARG A 6 -48.82 15.31 75.95
C ARG A 6 -47.49 14.69 76.41
N GLN A 7 -47.08 13.56 75.82
CA GLN A 7 -45.77 12.96 76.14
C GLN A 7 -44.58 13.73 75.50
N ILE A 8 -44.81 14.42 74.37
CA ILE A 8 -43.79 15.25 73.71
C ILE A 8 -43.46 16.52 74.52
N ASN A 9 -44.34 17.00 75.40
CA ASN A 9 -44.06 18.12 76.31
C ASN A 9 -43.35 17.72 77.62
N ALA A 10 -43.32 16.43 77.98
CA ALA A 10 -42.61 15.96 79.17
C ALA A 10 -41.12 15.71 78.89
N VAL A 11 -40.77 15.38 77.64
CA VAL A 11 -39.40 15.30 77.15
C VAL A 11 -39.10 16.62 76.48
N GLY A 12 -38.68 17.61 77.27
CA GLY A 12 -38.44 18.97 76.78
C GLY A 12 -37.69 18.99 75.45
N TRP A 13 -38.09 19.86 74.53
CA TRP A 13 -37.61 19.92 73.14
C TRP A 13 -36.08 19.85 73.01
N HIS A 14 -35.35 20.38 73.98
CA HIS A 14 -33.88 20.24 74.09
C HIS A 14 -33.39 18.79 74.06
N ARG A 15 -34.06 17.84 74.73
CA ARG A 15 -33.65 16.43 74.76
C ARG A 15 -33.90 15.71 73.43
N ILE A 16 -35.00 16.05 72.76
CA ILE A 16 -35.31 15.54 71.42
C ILE A 16 -34.31 16.09 70.41
N LEU A 17 -33.96 17.38 70.51
CA LEU A 17 -32.97 18.02 69.65
C LEU A 17 -31.56 17.49 69.88
N VAL A 18 -31.19 17.18 71.13
CA VAL A 18 -29.92 16.51 71.48
C VAL A 18 -29.89 15.08 70.92
N ALA A 19 -30.98 14.32 71.03
CA ALA A 19 -31.05 12.98 70.46
C ALA A 19 -30.97 13.02 68.92
N PHE A 20 -31.60 14.02 68.29
CA PHE A 20 -31.55 14.20 66.84
C PHE A 20 -30.15 14.63 66.37
N LEU A 21 -29.48 15.53 67.09
CA LEU A 21 -28.09 15.91 66.82
C LEU A 21 -27.14 14.74 67.02
N PHE A 22 -27.35 13.90 68.04
CA PHE A 22 -26.55 12.70 68.26
C PHE A 22 -26.73 11.69 67.12
N CYS A 23 -27.97 11.40 66.72
CA CYS A 23 -28.24 10.56 65.55
C CYS A 23 -27.63 11.13 64.26
N TRP A 24 -27.73 12.45 64.06
CA TRP A 24 -27.13 13.12 62.91
C TRP A 24 -25.60 13.00 62.92
N LEU A 25 -24.96 13.15 64.07
CA LEU A 25 -23.52 13.03 64.23
C LEU A 25 -23.02 11.58 64.06
N VAL A 26 -23.82 10.59 64.49
CA VAL A 26 -23.54 9.16 64.22
C VAL A 26 -23.66 8.85 62.73
N ILE A 27 -24.68 9.37 62.04
CA ILE A 27 -24.82 9.22 60.59
C ILE A 27 -23.63 9.87 59.87
N LEU A 28 -23.26 11.09 60.27
CA LEU A 28 -22.12 11.82 59.70
C LEU A 28 -20.81 11.06 59.91
N LEU A 29 -20.61 10.48 61.10
CA LEU A 29 -19.48 9.61 61.38
C LEU A 29 -19.51 8.37 60.49
N PHE A 30 -20.63 7.66 60.37
CA PHE A 30 -20.72 6.46 59.52
C PHE A 30 -20.56 6.76 58.01
N THR A 31 -20.95 7.94 57.54
CA THR A 31 -20.74 8.35 56.14
C THR A 31 -19.36 8.93 55.87
N ALA A 32 -18.72 9.56 56.86
CA ALA A 32 -17.41 10.16 56.72
C ALA A 32 -16.26 9.19 57.04
N PHE A 33 -16.47 8.17 57.89
CA PHE A 33 -15.44 7.17 58.22
C PHE A 33 -14.92 6.38 57.01
N PRO A 34 -15.76 5.99 56.02
CA PRO A 34 -15.28 5.37 54.78
C PRO A 34 -14.50 6.33 53.87
N MET A 35 -14.65 7.65 54.04
CA MET A 35 -13.91 8.69 53.31
C MET A 35 -12.58 9.08 54.00
N LEU A 36 -12.46 8.84 55.31
CA LEU A 36 -11.25 9.07 56.11
C LEU A 36 -10.37 7.82 56.25
N GLY A 37 -10.91 6.64 55.90
CA GLY A 37 -10.12 5.44 55.65
C GLY A 37 -9.36 5.56 54.34
N THR A 38 -8.11 6.01 54.41
CA THR A 38 -7.17 5.98 53.29
C THR A 38 -6.97 4.55 52.79
N HIS A 39 -7.81 4.14 51.84
CA HIS A 39 -7.41 3.24 50.77
C HIS A 39 -7.17 4.08 49.51
N MET A 40 -6.24 5.04 49.61
CA MET A 40 -5.43 5.43 48.45
C MET A 40 -4.63 4.19 48.08
N THR A 41 -5.23 3.32 47.29
CA THR A 41 -4.55 2.17 46.70
C THR A 41 -3.36 2.69 45.91
N SER A 42 -2.17 2.16 46.20
CA SER A 42 -0.87 2.38 45.54
C SER A 42 -0.83 2.16 44.02
N VAL A 43 -2.00 2.02 43.39
CA VAL A 43 -2.23 1.80 41.96
C VAL A 43 -2.25 3.14 41.22
N ASP A 44 -2.74 4.21 41.84
CA ASP A 44 -2.91 5.51 41.14
C ASP A 44 -1.59 6.30 41.07
N THR A 45 -0.81 6.31 42.15
CA THR A 45 0.54 6.91 42.16
C THR A 45 1.51 6.19 41.22
N LYS A 46 1.46 4.85 41.13
CA LYS A 46 2.25 4.09 40.16
C LYS A 46 1.84 4.34 38.72
N THR A 47 0.56 4.56 38.46
CA THR A 47 0.06 4.82 37.10
C THR A 47 0.40 6.25 36.67
N TYR A 48 0.29 7.22 37.57
CA TYR A 48 0.73 8.59 37.37
C TYR A 48 2.25 8.70 37.19
N GLU A 49 3.05 7.98 38.00
CA GLU A 49 4.50 7.89 37.81
C GLU A 49 4.88 7.23 36.48
N ARG A 50 4.16 6.18 36.07
CA ARG A 50 4.38 5.54 34.76
C ARG A 50 4.03 6.48 33.62
N LEU A 51 2.98 7.28 33.75
CA LEU A 51 2.58 8.27 32.75
C LEU A 51 3.65 9.38 32.64
N ASN A 52 4.12 9.92 33.77
CA ASN A 52 5.16 10.94 33.77
C ASN A 52 6.50 10.41 33.26
N ARG A 53 6.87 9.15 33.58
CA ARG A 53 8.04 8.50 32.97
C ARG A 53 7.84 8.30 31.47
N ALA A 54 6.68 7.83 31.03
CA ALA A 54 6.40 7.66 29.61
C ALA A 54 6.45 9.00 28.86
N LEU A 55 5.95 10.09 29.43
CA LEU A 55 6.04 11.43 28.84
C LEU A 55 7.49 11.94 28.78
N ALA A 56 8.27 11.74 29.86
CA ALA A 56 9.68 12.10 29.88
C ALA A 56 10.50 11.28 28.87
N ASP A 57 10.22 9.98 28.74
CA ASP A 57 10.84 9.11 27.74
C ASP A 57 10.47 9.54 26.32
N LEU A 58 9.22 9.99 26.10
CA LEU A 58 8.75 10.49 24.80
C LEU A 58 9.44 11.79 24.42
N GLU A 59 9.63 12.70 25.37
CA GLU A 59 10.36 13.96 25.17
C GLU A 59 11.85 13.72 24.92
N ALA A 60 12.45 12.77 25.65
CA ALA A 60 13.82 12.31 25.42
C ALA A 60 13.98 11.67 24.03
N LEU A 61 13.05 10.80 23.60
CA LEU A 61 13.03 10.20 22.27
C LEU A 61 12.85 11.25 21.16
N ARG A 62 12.03 12.28 21.40
CA ARG A 62 11.86 13.40 20.45
C ARG A 62 13.16 14.18 20.31
N LYS A 63 13.82 14.48 21.42
CA LYS A 63 15.12 15.16 21.42
C LYS A 63 16.19 14.34 20.70
N GLN A 64 16.26 13.03 20.99
CA GLN A 64 17.18 12.11 20.31
C GLN A 64 16.90 12.02 18.80
N ASN A 65 15.63 12.03 18.38
CA ASN A 65 15.29 12.05 16.95
C ASN A 65 15.74 13.34 16.26
N LEU A 66 15.59 14.50 16.90
CA LEU A 66 16.07 15.78 16.36
C LEU A 66 17.60 15.82 16.27
N GLU A 67 18.29 15.35 17.32
CA GLU A 67 19.75 15.23 17.33
C GLU A 67 20.25 14.27 16.25
N LEU A 68 19.57 13.13 16.04
CA LEU A 68 19.87 12.21 14.95
C LEU A 68 19.69 12.87 13.58
N GLN A 69 18.58 13.60 13.37
CA GLN A 69 18.33 14.33 12.12
C GLN A 69 19.42 15.37 11.83
N GLU A 70 19.91 16.07 12.86
CA GLU A 70 21.00 17.04 12.74
C GLU A 70 22.33 16.34 12.40
N ILE A 71 22.67 15.26 13.09
CA ILE A 71 23.84 14.43 12.79
C ILE A 71 23.79 13.92 11.34
N PHE A 72 22.62 13.51 10.84
CA PHE A 72 22.45 13.06 9.46
C PHE A 72 22.66 14.17 8.42
N ARG A 73 22.28 15.41 8.74
CA ARG A 73 22.51 16.54 7.84
C ARG A 73 23.99 16.85 7.64
N ASP A 74 24.80 16.50 8.64
CA ASP A 74 26.25 16.73 8.65
C ASP A 74 27.06 15.55 8.09
N ILE A 75 26.43 14.40 7.78
CA ILE A 75 27.11 13.25 7.16
C ILE A 75 27.29 13.50 5.65
N ASN A 76 28.56 13.63 5.22
CA ASN A 76 28.90 13.72 3.81
C ASN A 76 28.82 12.34 3.13
N VAL A 77 27.78 12.12 2.32
CA VAL A 77 27.40 10.84 1.70
C VAL A 77 28.51 10.25 0.82
N ASP A 78 29.41 11.09 0.29
CA ASP A 78 30.50 10.69 -0.59
C ASP A 78 31.64 9.92 0.12
N SER A 79 31.66 9.90 1.46
CA SER A 79 32.71 9.27 2.26
C SER A 79 32.39 7.86 2.78
N LEU A 80 31.20 7.33 2.48
CA LEU A 80 30.66 6.12 3.10
C LEU A 80 30.83 4.85 2.27
N LYS A 81 31.02 3.71 2.93
CA LYS A 81 31.07 2.37 2.30
C LYS A 81 29.66 1.88 1.92
N GLY A 82 29.57 0.99 0.92
CA GLY A 82 28.29 0.51 0.36
C GLY A 82 27.27 0.00 1.38
N ASP A 83 27.69 -0.80 2.35
CA ASP A 83 26.80 -1.34 3.40
C ASP A 83 26.30 -0.26 4.37
N GLN A 84 27.09 0.79 4.59
CA GLN A 84 26.70 1.94 5.43
C GLN A 84 25.67 2.80 4.71
N LYS A 85 25.78 2.91 3.37
CA LYS A 85 24.81 3.63 2.54
C LYS A 85 23.44 2.96 2.58
N GLU A 86 23.37 1.63 2.41
CA GLU A 86 22.13 0.86 2.50
C GLU A 86 21.45 0.97 3.89
N ALA A 87 22.25 0.93 4.96
CA ALA A 87 21.75 1.11 6.32
C ALA A 87 21.16 2.52 6.56
N ILE A 88 21.82 3.55 6.04
CA ILE A 88 21.36 4.94 6.13
C ILE A 88 20.09 5.15 5.30
N GLU A 89 19.99 4.54 4.12
CA GLU A 89 18.82 4.59 3.24
C GLU A 89 17.59 3.90 3.85
N ASN A 90 17.77 2.69 4.42
CA ASN A 90 16.70 2.00 5.15
C ASN A 90 16.24 2.81 6.36
N PHE A 91 17.16 3.51 7.01
CA PHE A 91 16.86 4.38 8.14
C PHE A 91 16.14 5.67 7.72
N GLN A 92 16.55 6.34 6.63
CA GLN A 92 15.86 7.50 6.06
C GLN A 92 14.43 7.13 5.63
N TYR A 93 14.25 5.99 4.96
CA TYR A 93 12.93 5.46 4.61
C TYR A 93 12.04 5.25 5.84
N ARG A 94 12.59 4.66 6.91
CA ARG A 94 11.87 4.46 8.19
C ARG A 94 11.54 5.79 8.87
N LEU A 95 12.44 6.77 8.84
CA LEU A 95 12.23 8.11 9.39
C LEU A 95 11.10 8.84 8.67
N THR A 96 11.09 8.89 7.34
CA THR A 96 10.02 9.56 6.57
C THR A 96 8.67 8.87 6.81
N LYS A 97 8.64 7.53 6.88
CA LYS A 97 7.44 6.77 7.23
C LYS A 97 6.95 7.08 8.65
N ALA A 98 7.87 7.18 9.60
CA ALA A 98 7.56 7.51 11.00
C ALA A 98 7.05 8.95 11.17
N GLU A 99 7.63 9.91 10.45
CA GLU A 99 7.24 11.32 10.47
C GLU A 99 5.81 11.51 9.92
N HIS A 100 5.47 10.83 8.82
CA HIS A 100 4.11 10.78 8.30
C HIS A 100 3.12 10.17 9.31
N ASN A 101 3.48 9.07 9.97
CA ASN A 101 2.64 8.47 11.01
C ASN A 101 2.48 9.36 12.25
N TYR A 102 3.51 10.13 12.60
CA TYR A 102 3.50 11.04 13.74
C TYR A 102 2.56 12.23 13.52
N ASN A 103 2.65 12.91 12.36
CA ASN A 103 1.76 14.03 12.03
C ASN A 103 0.28 13.60 11.98
N LYS A 104 0.04 12.38 11.51
CA LYS A 104 -1.28 11.74 11.47
C LYS A 104 -1.86 11.45 12.86
N ASN A 105 -1.01 11.04 13.81
CA ASN A 105 -1.40 10.76 15.19
C ASN A 105 -1.56 12.02 16.06
N GLN A 106 -1.13 13.20 15.60
CA GLN A 106 -1.24 14.44 16.36
C GLN A 106 -2.68 15.00 16.38
N GLN A 107 -3.51 14.65 15.39
CA GLN A 107 -4.91 15.07 15.29
C GLN A 107 -5.90 14.08 15.94
N LEU A 108 -5.50 12.83 16.11
CA LEU A 108 -6.33 11.76 16.66
C LEU A 108 -5.87 11.48 18.09
N GLY A 109 -6.79 11.47 19.06
CA GLY A 109 -6.47 11.11 20.44
C GLY A 109 -5.85 9.71 20.56
N TYR A 110 -5.41 9.31 21.75
CA TYR A 110 -4.83 7.99 21.96
C TYR A 110 -5.81 6.87 21.53
N ILE A 111 -5.44 6.12 20.49
CA ILE A 111 -6.19 4.96 19.99
C ILE A 111 -5.56 3.71 20.58
N SER A 112 -6.34 2.95 21.36
CA SER A 112 -5.89 1.66 21.90
C SER A 112 -5.65 0.67 20.76
N PRO A 113 -4.44 0.13 20.60
CA PRO A 113 -4.17 -0.93 19.65
C PRO A 113 -5.02 -2.16 19.96
N LYS A 114 -5.54 -2.80 18.92
CA LYS A 114 -6.24 -4.08 19.00
C LYS A 114 -5.42 -5.14 18.29
N GLU A 115 -5.60 -6.39 18.72
CA GLU A 115 -4.87 -7.52 18.15
C GLU A 115 -5.36 -7.83 16.75
N GLU A 116 -6.45 -8.58 16.58
CA GLU A 116 -6.87 -9.07 15.27
C GLU A 116 -8.36 -8.74 15.02
N PRO A 117 -8.72 -8.15 13.87
CA PRO A 117 -10.12 -7.96 13.52
C PRO A 117 -10.74 -9.31 13.13
N ASN A 118 -12.06 -9.44 13.33
CA ASN A 118 -12.79 -10.52 12.68
C ASN A 118 -12.87 -10.28 11.16
N SER A 119 -13.01 -11.35 10.37
CA SER A 119 -13.02 -11.25 8.90
C SER A 119 -14.21 -10.43 8.37
N GLU A 120 -15.39 -10.53 8.99
CA GLU A 120 -16.59 -9.83 8.56
C GLU A 120 -16.45 -8.31 8.69
N TYR A 121 -15.78 -7.83 9.73
CA TYR A 121 -15.49 -6.42 9.97
C TYR A 121 -14.67 -5.83 8.81
N GLU A 122 -13.56 -6.45 8.44
CA GLU A 122 -12.71 -5.98 7.35
C GLU A 122 -13.40 -6.06 5.99
N LEU A 123 -14.18 -7.13 5.75
CA LEU A 123 -14.98 -7.28 4.54
C LEU A 123 -16.07 -6.22 4.44
N LEU A 124 -16.78 -5.94 5.54
CA LEU A 124 -17.84 -4.94 5.58
C LEU A 124 -17.27 -3.54 5.40
N ARG A 125 -16.19 -3.19 6.10
CA ARG A 125 -15.50 -1.90 5.96
C ARG A 125 -15.13 -1.61 4.51
N ARG A 126 -14.50 -2.58 3.83
CA ARG A 126 -14.14 -2.46 2.40
C ARG A 126 -15.37 -2.38 1.51
N ARG A 127 -16.41 -3.16 1.81
CA ARG A 127 -17.66 -3.15 1.04
C ARG A 127 -18.38 -1.80 1.14
N ILE A 128 -18.39 -1.15 2.30
CA ILE A 128 -18.95 0.20 2.47
C ILE A 128 -18.20 1.20 1.60
N PHE A 129 -16.87 1.14 1.58
CA PHE A 129 -16.05 1.98 0.69
C PHE A 129 -16.38 1.78 -0.78
N SER A 130 -16.39 0.54 -1.26
CA SER A 130 -16.71 0.22 -2.67
C SER A 130 -18.15 0.60 -3.03
N ASN A 131 -19.12 0.24 -2.21
CA ASN A 131 -20.53 0.54 -2.47
C ASN A 131 -20.80 2.04 -2.48
N THR A 132 -20.08 2.83 -1.68
CA THR A 132 -20.18 4.30 -1.72
C THR A 132 -19.73 4.85 -3.08
N LYS A 133 -18.64 4.31 -3.64
CA LYS A 133 -18.18 4.68 -4.98
C LYS A 133 -19.17 4.27 -6.06
N GLU A 134 -19.64 3.01 -6.04
CA GLU A 134 -20.60 2.49 -7.01
C GLU A 134 -21.92 3.26 -6.97
N PHE A 135 -22.42 3.58 -5.78
CA PHE A 135 -23.60 4.42 -5.60
C PHE A 135 -23.42 5.78 -6.27
N TRP A 136 -22.28 6.45 -6.04
CA TRP A 136 -21.99 7.71 -6.71
C TRP A 136 -21.90 7.54 -8.23
N TYR A 137 -21.22 6.51 -8.74
CA TYR A 137 -21.10 6.28 -10.17
C TYR A 137 -22.46 6.10 -10.84
N PHE A 138 -23.36 5.36 -10.20
CA PHE A 138 -24.73 5.19 -10.67
C PHE A 138 -25.48 6.53 -10.75
N ILE A 139 -25.49 7.31 -9.66
CA ILE A 139 -26.17 8.61 -9.62
C ILE A 139 -25.55 9.60 -10.61
N HIS A 140 -24.23 9.68 -10.65
CA HIS A 140 -23.48 10.55 -11.55
C HIS A 140 -23.80 10.26 -13.02
N ALA A 141 -23.81 8.98 -13.42
CA ALA A 141 -24.15 8.58 -14.79
C ALA A 141 -25.59 8.98 -15.16
N GLY A 142 -26.55 8.76 -14.25
CA GLY A 142 -27.94 9.18 -14.45
C GLY A 142 -28.09 10.70 -14.59
N LEU A 143 -27.41 11.47 -13.75
CA LEU A 143 -27.42 12.93 -13.80
C LEU A 143 -26.77 13.47 -15.08
N LEU A 144 -25.67 12.88 -15.55
CA LEU A 144 -25.06 13.27 -16.82
C LEU A 144 -25.98 13.03 -18.02
N ASP A 145 -26.72 11.93 -18.03
CA ASP A 145 -27.71 11.66 -19.08
C ASP A 145 -28.85 12.70 -19.09
N ILE A 146 -29.35 13.07 -17.90
CA ILE A 146 -30.35 14.13 -17.75
C ILE A 146 -29.79 15.47 -18.23
N GLN A 147 -28.56 15.83 -17.83
CA GLN A 147 -27.91 17.06 -18.25
C GLN A 147 -27.81 17.14 -19.77
N LYS A 148 -27.35 16.06 -20.42
CA LYS A 148 -27.20 15.99 -21.87
C LYS A 148 -28.53 16.14 -22.60
N LYS A 149 -29.60 15.54 -22.08
CA LYS A 149 -30.96 15.67 -22.66
C LYS A 149 -31.57 17.05 -22.45
N ALA A 150 -31.26 17.70 -21.33
CA ALA A 150 -31.79 19.02 -20.97
C ALA A 150 -31.04 20.18 -21.64
N GLN A 151 -29.79 19.98 -22.07
CA GLN A 151 -28.88 21.03 -22.55
C GLN A 151 -29.52 21.96 -23.61
N ASP A 152 -30.25 21.38 -24.57
CA ASP A 152 -30.84 22.12 -25.70
C ASP A 152 -32.32 22.50 -25.49
N VAL A 153 -32.98 21.94 -24.47
CA VAL A 153 -34.44 22.05 -24.26
C VAL A 153 -34.79 22.89 -23.02
N ALA A 154 -34.01 22.74 -21.95
CA ALA A 154 -34.23 23.41 -20.67
C ALA A 154 -32.87 23.73 -19.99
N PRO A 155 -32.19 24.82 -20.39
CA PRO A 155 -30.86 25.18 -19.89
C PRO A 155 -30.78 25.29 -18.36
N ASP A 156 -31.82 25.85 -17.72
CA ASP A 156 -31.89 26.00 -16.26
C ASP A 156 -31.85 24.65 -15.52
N VAL A 157 -32.41 23.60 -16.12
CA VAL A 157 -32.34 22.23 -15.60
C VAL A 157 -30.91 21.69 -15.75
N GLY A 158 -30.26 21.96 -16.89
CA GLY A 158 -28.86 21.59 -17.12
C GLY A 158 -27.90 22.21 -16.11
N ASP A 159 -28.12 23.47 -15.74
CA ASP A 159 -27.34 24.17 -14.70
C ASP A 159 -27.63 23.63 -13.30
N SER A 160 -28.90 23.37 -12.97
CA SER A 160 -29.30 22.74 -11.71
C SER A 160 -28.66 21.36 -11.54
N VAL A 161 -28.60 20.56 -12.61
CA VAL A 161 -27.94 19.25 -12.61
C VAL A 161 -26.42 19.41 -12.43
N ARG A 162 -25.79 20.41 -13.05
CA ARG A 162 -24.36 20.69 -12.85
C ARG A 162 -24.06 21.00 -11.38
N TYR A 163 -24.90 21.80 -10.74
CA TYR A 163 -24.79 22.11 -9.32
C TYR A 163 -24.97 20.86 -8.44
N LEU A 164 -25.94 20.00 -8.74
CA LEU A 164 -26.13 18.73 -8.04
C LEU A 164 -24.94 17.78 -8.20
N LEU A 165 -24.34 17.73 -9.40
CA LEU A 165 -23.14 16.94 -9.65
C LEU A 165 -21.94 17.45 -8.83
N SER A 166 -21.75 18.77 -8.74
CA SER A 166 -20.66 19.33 -7.92
C SER A 166 -20.88 19.06 -6.43
N LEU A 167 -22.09 19.31 -5.92
CA LEU A 167 -22.43 19.10 -4.51
C LEU A 167 -22.35 17.62 -4.13
N GLY A 168 -22.87 16.73 -4.98
CA GLY A 168 -22.79 15.29 -4.79
C GLY A 168 -21.35 14.77 -4.77
N ALA A 169 -20.46 15.33 -5.60
CA ALA A 169 -19.04 15.00 -5.58
C ALA A 169 -18.38 15.41 -4.26
N GLU A 170 -18.74 16.57 -3.70
CA GLU A 170 -18.26 17.00 -2.38
C GLU A 170 -18.73 16.08 -1.26
N HIS A 171 -20.03 15.75 -1.21
CA HIS A 171 -20.56 14.81 -0.21
C HIS A 171 -19.93 13.42 -0.31
N LYS A 172 -19.73 12.92 -1.54
CA LYS A 172 -19.01 11.66 -1.76
C LYS A 172 -17.60 11.74 -1.19
N ARG A 173 -16.85 12.81 -1.44
CA ARG A 173 -15.49 12.97 -0.92
C ARG A 173 -15.48 13.00 0.62
N SER A 174 -16.41 13.71 1.24
CA SER A 174 -16.58 13.73 2.70
C SER A 174 -16.87 12.34 3.25
N LEU A 175 -17.81 11.60 2.66
CA LEU A 175 -18.14 10.25 3.12
C LEU A 175 -16.97 9.27 2.96
N LEU A 176 -16.26 9.33 1.83
CA LEU A 176 -15.05 8.53 1.62
C LEU A 176 -13.92 8.92 2.58
N HIS A 177 -13.85 10.18 3.00
CA HIS A 177 -12.92 10.64 4.01
C HIS A 177 -13.22 9.97 5.36
N ASP A 178 -14.47 10.01 5.82
CA ASP A 178 -14.89 9.38 7.08
C ASP A 178 -14.65 7.85 7.07
N ILE A 179 -14.97 7.19 5.95
CA ILE A 179 -14.70 5.75 5.78
C ILE A 179 -13.19 5.47 5.79
N GLY A 180 -12.38 6.36 5.22
CA GLY A 180 -10.92 6.29 5.28
C GLY A 180 -10.40 6.43 6.71
N GLN A 181 -10.90 7.41 7.46
CA GLN A 181 -10.57 7.64 8.87
C GLN A 181 -10.95 6.47 9.76
N LEU A 182 -12.00 5.71 9.44
CA LEU A 182 -12.36 4.49 10.18
C LEU A 182 -11.19 3.51 10.27
N ALA A 183 -10.37 3.39 9.21
CA ALA A 183 -9.17 2.55 9.20
C ALA A 183 -8.02 3.10 10.07
N GLU A 184 -8.13 4.32 10.55
CA GLU A 184 -7.13 4.98 11.37
C GLU A 184 -7.51 4.85 12.84
N VAL A 185 -8.81 5.00 13.14
CA VAL A 185 -9.35 5.03 14.51
C VAL A 185 -9.87 3.68 15.02
N ASP A 186 -10.00 2.67 14.17
CA ASP A 186 -10.54 1.36 14.56
C ASP A 186 -9.64 0.53 15.50
N GLY A 187 -8.37 0.93 15.65
CA GLY A 187 -7.36 0.29 16.48
C GLY A 187 -6.63 -0.87 15.80
N TYR A 188 -6.92 -1.18 14.52
CA TYR A 188 -6.32 -2.31 13.79
C TYR A 188 -5.17 -1.90 12.85
N ALA A 189 -4.78 -0.63 12.83
CA ALA A 189 -3.71 -0.14 11.95
C ALA A 189 -2.36 -0.86 12.20
N THR A 190 -1.97 -1.00 13.46
CA THR A 190 -0.74 -1.70 13.86
C THR A 190 -0.79 -3.18 13.48
N TRP A 191 -1.93 -3.84 13.64
CA TRP A 191 -2.13 -5.21 13.19
C TRP A 191 -2.02 -5.34 11.67
N ARG A 192 -2.69 -4.47 10.90
CA ARG A 192 -2.63 -4.51 9.43
C ARG A 192 -1.18 -4.39 8.94
N GLU A 193 -0.38 -3.50 9.53
CA GLU A 193 1.04 -3.35 9.19
C GLU A 193 1.85 -4.60 9.56
N LYS A 194 1.69 -5.10 10.80
CA LYS A 194 2.39 -6.29 11.27
C LYS A 194 2.05 -7.52 10.42
N GLU A 195 0.77 -7.78 10.18
CA GLU A 195 0.29 -8.93 9.42
C GLU A 195 0.76 -8.89 7.95
N ALA A 196 0.80 -7.70 7.35
CA ALA A 196 1.35 -7.52 6.00
C ALA A 196 2.85 -7.86 5.93
N ASN A 197 3.62 -7.44 6.93
CA ASN A 197 5.04 -7.77 7.03
C ASN A 197 5.24 -9.27 7.28
N ASP A 198 4.56 -9.84 8.26
CA ASP A 198 4.67 -11.26 8.62
C ASP A 198 4.32 -12.19 7.44
N LEU A 199 3.24 -11.89 6.70
CA LEU A 199 2.86 -12.66 5.52
C LEU A 199 3.87 -12.50 4.39
N SER A 200 4.40 -11.29 4.16
CA SER A 200 5.42 -11.07 3.14
C SER A 200 6.70 -11.85 3.49
N GLU A 201 7.19 -11.75 4.72
CA GLU A 201 8.37 -12.47 5.20
C GLU A 201 8.21 -13.99 5.08
N LEU A 202 7.05 -14.52 5.50
CA LEU A 202 6.71 -15.94 5.36
C LEU A 202 6.82 -16.40 3.90
N VAL A 203 6.19 -15.67 2.98
CA VAL A 203 6.17 -16.04 1.56
C VAL A 203 7.56 -15.89 0.92
N GLN A 204 8.27 -14.80 1.19
CA GLN A 204 9.64 -14.61 0.69
C GLN A 204 10.58 -15.72 1.20
N LYS A 205 10.44 -16.14 2.46
CA LYS A 205 11.20 -17.28 3.03
C LYS A 205 10.87 -18.60 2.32
N ARG A 206 9.60 -18.85 2.01
CA ARG A 206 9.18 -20.04 1.24
C ARG A 206 9.75 -20.03 -0.18
N PHE A 207 9.74 -18.87 -0.86
CA PHE A 207 10.35 -18.72 -2.18
C PHE A 207 11.86 -18.94 -2.15
N HIS A 208 12.55 -18.33 -1.19
CA HIS A 208 13.99 -18.53 -1.01
C HIS A 208 14.33 -20.00 -0.74
N TYR A 209 13.57 -20.68 0.11
CA TYR A 209 13.75 -22.11 0.38
C TYR A 209 13.55 -22.97 -0.87
N LEU A 210 12.48 -22.74 -1.64
CA LEU A 210 12.22 -23.45 -2.89
C LEU A 210 13.33 -23.24 -3.92
N GLN A 211 13.83 -22.01 -4.02
CA GLN A 211 14.81 -21.64 -5.01
C GLN A 211 16.22 -22.09 -4.66
N ASN A 212 16.52 -22.38 -3.39
CA ASN A 212 17.85 -22.74 -2.92
C ASN A 212 17.88 -24.16 -2.31
N PRO A 213 17.74 -25.22 -3.13
CA PRO A 213 17.83 -26.60 -2.64
C PRO A 213 19.24 -26.90 -2.09
N ALA A 214 19.35 -27.87 -1.19
CA ALA A 214 20.64 -28.28 -0.63
C ALA A 214 21.59 -28.86 -1.68
N ASP A 215 21.06 -29.60 -2.65
CA ASP A 215 21.80 -30.13 -3.79
C ASP A 215 21.07 -29.83 -5.10
N CYS A 216 21.67 -28.98 -5.93
CA CYS A 216 21.10 -28.62 -7.23
C CYS A 216 21.11 -29.78 -8.23
N LYS A 217 22.01 -30.77 -8.09
CA LYS A 217 22.08 -31.89 -9.04
C LYS A 217 20.89 -32.82 -8.94
N THR A 218 20.33 -32.99 -7.75
CA THR A 218 19.19 -33.88 -7.45
C THR A 218 17.86 -33.14 -7.32
N ALA A 219 17.88 -31.81 -7.20
CA ALA A 219 16.66 -31.01 -7.11
C ALA A 219 15.73 -31.19 -8.32
N LYS A 220 14.40 -31.16 -8.07
CA LYS A 220 13.40 -31.08 -9.13
C LYS A 220 13.34 -29.64 -9.66
N LYS A 221 13.40 -29.48 -10.97
CA LYS A 221 13.54 -28.19 -11.66
C LYS A 221 12.38 -27.94 -12.62
N LEU A 222 12.05 -26.67 -12.79
CA LEU A 222 11.15 -26.19 -13.82
C LEU A 222 11.87 -25.14 -14.65
N ILE A 223 12.01 -25.38 -15.95
CA ILE A 223 12.69 -24.47 -16.87
C ILE A 223 11.68 -23.51 -17.48
N CYS A 224 11.99 -22.20 -17.41
CA CYS A 224 11.22 -21.12 -18.02
C CYS A 224 12.09 -20.31 -18.97
N SER A 225 11.63 -20.09 -20.20
CA SER A 225 12.34 -19.27 -21.19
C SER A 225 11.78 -17.85 -21.20
N LEU A 226 12.60 -16.86 -20.80
CA LEU A 226 12.13 -15.47 -20.64
C LEU A 226 11.69 -14.82 -21.97
N ASN A 227 12.26 -15.28 -23.08
CA ASN A 227 12.15 -14.70 -24.42
C ASN A 227 10.80 -14.94 -25.12
N LYS A 228 9.67 -14.76 -24.41
CA LYS A 228 8.35 -14.71 -25.03
C LYS A 228 8.29 -13.56 -26.04
N GLY A 229 7.64 -13.78 -27.19
CA GLY A 229 7.53 -12.82 -28.30
C GLY A 229 6.60 -11.63 -28.01
N CYS A 230 6.90 -10.86 -26.97
CA CYS A 230 6.13 -9.68 -26.55
C CYS A 230 7.03 -8.71 -25.76
N GLY A 231 6.50 -7.55 -25.36
CA GLY A 231 7.26 -6.55 -24.59
C GLY A 231 7.56 -6.97 -23.14
N TYR A 232 8.39 -6.17 -22.45
CA TYR A 232 8.86 -6.38 -21.06
C TYR A 232 7.72 -6.70 -20.08
N GLY A 233 6.64 -5.92 -20.17
CA GLY A 233 5.39 -6.09 -19.41
C GLY A 233 4.72 -7.47 -19.58
N CYS A 234 4.87 -8.10 -20.73
CA CYS A 234 4.34 -9.44 -20.97
C CYS A 234 5.35 -10.53 -20.58
N GLN A 235 6.65 -10.32 -20.84
CA GLN A 235 7.71 -11.28 -20.50
C GLN A 235 7.86 -11.52 -18.99
N LEU A 236 7.84 -10.47 -18.16
CA LEU A 236 7.88 -10.69 -16.71
C LEU A 236 6.55 -11.25 -16.15
N HIS A 237 5.39 -11.06 -16.78
CA HIS A 237 4.19 -11.84 -16.40
C HIS A 237 4.33 -13.31 -16.77
N HIS A 238 5.02 -13.63 -17.87
CA HIS A 238 5.40 -15.00 -18.17
C HIS A 238 6.33 -15.58 -17.10
N ALA A 239 7.31 -14.81 -16.61
CA ALA A 239 8.17 -15.23 -15.50
C ALA A 239 7.38 -15.46 -14.19
N VAL A 240 6.44 -14.57 -13.85
CA VAL A 240 5.55 -14.74 -12.69
C VAL A 240 4.74 -16.03 -12.82
N TYR A 241 4.14 -16.26 -13.98
CA TYR A 241 3.40 -17.49 -14.27
C TYR A 241 4.29 -18.74 -14.07
N CYS A 242 5.50 -18.73 -14.62
CA CYS A 242 6.45 -19.82 -14.43
C CYS A 242 6.77 -20.06 -12.95
N PHE A 243 6.96 -18.99 -12.18
CA PHE A 243 7.22 -19.08 -10.75
C PHE A 243 6.02 -19.68 -10.00
N MET A 244 4.80 -19.25 -10.30
CA MET A 244 3.58 -19.81 -9.68
C MET A 244 3.49 -21.33 -9.89
N VAL A 245 3.74 -21.79 -11.12
CA VAL A 245 3.71 -23.22 -11.44
C VAL A 245 4.88 -23.95 -10.75
N ALA A 246 6.08 -23.37 -10.74
CA ALA A 246 7.25 -23.92 -10.06
C ALA A 246 6.97 -24.09 -8.55
N TYR A 247 6.40 -23.06 -7.91
CA TYR A 247 6.00 -23.08 -6.51
C TYR A 247 4.94 -24.15 -6.22
N GLY A 248 3.86 -24.19 -6.99
CA GLY A 248 2.79 -25.18 -6.80
C GLY A 248 3.25 -26.62 -7.03
N THR A 249 4.22 -26.82 -7.93
CA THR A 249 4.80 -28.16 -8.21
C THR A 249 6.02 -28.49 -7.38
N LYS A 250 6.44 -27.62 -6.45
CA LYS A 250 7.63 -27.78 -5.60
C LYS A 250 8.91 -28.01 -6.40
N ARG A 251 9.08 -27.27 -7.49
CA ARG A 251 10.25 -27.31 -8.38
C ARG A 251 11.01 -25.99 -8.29
N THR A 252 12.33 -26.06 -8.24
CA THR A 252 13.19 -24.88 -8.36
C THR A 252 13.05 -24.30 -9.77
N LEU A 253 12.72 -23.01 -9.87
CA LEU A 253 12.62 -22.29 -11.14
C LEU A 253 14.02 -22.01 -11.69
N ILE A 254 14.29 -22.49 -12.90
CA ILE A 254 15.48 -22.17 -13.69
C ILE A 254 15.07 -21.25 -14.84
N MET A 255 15.55 -20.02 -14.84
CA MET A 255 15.24 -19.04 -15.89
C MET A 255 16.33 -19.03 -16.97
N LYS A 256 15.92 -19.33 -18.21
CA LYS A 256 16.76 -19.14 -19.39
C LYS A 256 16.55 -17.72 -19.94
N SER A 257 17.50 -16.84 -19.64
CA SER A 257 17.46 -15.43 -20.04
C SER A 257 18.56 -15.00 -21.03
N LYS A 258 19.52 -15.86 -21.36
CA LYS A 258 20.58 -15.50 -22.34
C LYS A 258 19.96 -15.19 -23.71
N GLY A 259 20.47 -14.16 -24.38
CA GLY A 259 19.92 -13.65 -25.62
C GLY A 259 18.59 -12.91 -25.43
N TRP A 260 18.34 -12.37 -24.25
CA TRP A 260 17.12 -11.59 -23.99
C TRP A 260 17.06 -10.34 -24.87
N ARG A 261 15.89 -10.08 -25.47
CA ARG A 261 15.70 -8.97 -26.43
C ARG A 261 16.01 -7.59 -25.84
N TYR A 262 15.77 -7.40 -24.54
CA TYR A 262 16.05 -6.14 -23.86
C TYR A 262 17.49 -6.02 -23.40
N HIS A 263 18.13 -7.12 -23.02
CA HIS A 263 19.51 -7.15 -22.57
C HIS A 263 20.14 -8.52 -22.85
N LYS A 264 21.01 -8.61 -23.88
CA LYS A 264 21.48 -9.90 -24.41
C LYS A 264 22.23 -10.76 -23.39
N ALA A 265 22.92 -10.14 -22.44
CA ALA A 265 23.66 -10.82 -21.38
C ALA A 265 22.73 -11.60 -20.43
N GLY A 266 21.49 -11.14 -20.26
CA GLY A 266 20.43 -11.85 -19.55
C GLY A 266 19.88 -11.12 -18.33
N TRP A 267 19.10 -11.83 -17.52
CA TRP A 267 18.40 -11.31 -16.36
C TRP A 267 19.36 -10.86 -15.25
N ASP A 268 20.39 -11.68 -15.00
CA ASP A 268 21.26 -11.59 -13.83
C ASP A 268 22.17 -10.35 -13.84
N GLU A 269 22.30 -9.64 -14.96
CA GLU A 269 23.03 -8.36 -15.04
C GLU A 269 22.23 -7.18 -14.50
N ILE A 270 20.89 -7.31 -14.46
CA ILE A 270 19.98 -6.23 -14.10
C ILE A 270 19.35 -6.51 -12.72
N PHE A 271 18.93 -7.75 -12.51
CA PHE A 271 18.32 -8.24 -11.28
C PHE A 271 19.17 -9.36 -10.67
N LYS A 272 19.01 -9.61 -9.37
CA LYS A 272 19.66 -10.74 -8.71
C LYS A 272 19.18 -12.06 -9.33
N PRO A 273 20.04 -13.09 -9.37
CA PRO A 273 19.62 -14.41 -9.83
C PRO A 273 18.48 -14.93 -8.97
N ILE A 274 17.61 -15.74 -9.57
CA ILE A 274 16.41 -16.26 -8.90
C ILE A 274 16.80 -17.27 -7.81
N SER A 275 17.92 -17.95 -7.99
CA SER A 275 18.53 -18.90 -7.06
C SER A 275 19.99 -18.50 -6.83
N ASP A 276 20.45 -18.59 -5.59
CA ASP A 276 21.83 -18.31 -5.23
C ASP A 276 22.74 -19.55 -5.45
N ASN A 277 22.16 -20.76 -5.40
CA ASN A 277 22.93 -22.00 -5.44
C ASN A 277 22.50 -23.02 -6.52
N CYS A 278 21.40 -22.77 -7.25
CA CYS A 278 20.88 -23.70 -8.25
C CYS A 278 20.39 -23.00 -9.52
N VAL A 279 21.34 -22.80 -10.44
CA VAL A 279 21.10 -22.17 -11.75
C VAL A 279 21.31 -23.13 -12.94
N ASP A 280 21.81 -24.33 -12.68
CA ASP A 280 22.09 -25.33 -13.71
C ASP A 280 20.79 -26.06 -14.15
N PRO A 281 20.41 -26.00 -15.44
CA PRO A 281 19.21 -26.68 -15.95
C PRO A 281 19.36 -28.21 -16.08
N SER A 282 20.55 -28.78 -15.86
CA SER A 282 20.79 -30.22 -16.05
C SER A 282 19.98 -31.10 -15.09
N GLY A 283 19.77 -32.36 -15.46
CA GLY A 283 19.15 -33.38 -14.61
C GLY A 283 19.09 -34.73 -15.33
N GLU A 284 18.85 -35.79 -14.58
CA GLU A 284 18.81 -37.18 -15.06
C GLU A 284 17.67 -37.43 -16.05
N SER A 285 16.51 -36.80 -15.81
CA SER A 285 15.34 -36.90 -16.67
C SER A 285 14.79 -35.51 -17.01
N VAL A 286 14.54 -35.30 -18.31
CA VAL A 286 14.03 -34.04 -18.86
C VAL A 286 12.79 -34.33 -19.69
N SER A 287 11.71 -33.59 -19.45
CA SER A 287 10.50 -33.67 -20.29
C SER A 287 9.91 -32.28 -20.55
N ASN A 288 9.03 -32.18 -21.53
CA ASN A 288 8.12 -31.03 -21.63
C ASN A 288 6.96 -31.21 -20.64
N TRP A 289 6.33 -30.09 -20.28
CA TRP A 289 5.10 -30.09 -19.47
C TRP A 289 4.03 -31.03 -20.09
N PRO A 290 3.27 -31.79 -19.27
CA PRO A 290 3.28 -31.82 -17.80
C PRO A 290 4.36 -32.69 -17.16
N GLY A 291 5.05 -33.51 -17.96
CA GLY A 291 5.93 -34.57 -17.44
C GLY A 291 5.17 -35.58 -16.58
N ASN A 292 5.92 -36.39 -15.83
CA ASN A 292 5.38 -37.28 -14.80
C ASN A 292 5.91 -36.88 -13.40
N SER A 293 5.44 -37.56 -12.35
CA SER A 293 5.86 -37.29 -10.96
C SER A 293 7.37 -37.35 -10.76
N ASP A 294 8.02 -38.26 -11.49
CA ASP A 294 9.43 -38.63 -11.27
C ASP A 294 10.38 -37.83 -12.17
N THR A 295 9.84 -37.11 -13.16
CA THR A 295 10.62 -36.27 -14.05
C THR A 295 11.33 -35.20 -13.22
N GLN A 296 12.65 -35.17 -13.29
CA GLN A 296 13.44 -34.23 -12.53
C GLN A 296 13.32 -32.82 -13.09
N VAL A 297 13.44 -32.65 -14.40
CA VAL A 297 13.44 -31.34 -15.07
C VAL A 297 12.27 -31.24 -16.05
N VAL A 298 11.41 -30.24 -15.85
CA VAL A 298 10.25 -30.00 -16.72
C VAL A 298 10.40 -28.67 -17.46
N ASN A 299 10.33 -28.70 -18.79
CA ASN A 299 10.28 -27.49 -19.62
C ASN A 299 8.84 -26.98 -19.68
N LEU A 300 8.59 -25.80 -19.13
CA LEU A 300 7.27 -25.18 -19.12
C LEU A 300 7.09 -24.28 -20.35
N PRO A 301 6.04 -24.48 -21.17
CA PRO A 301 5.76 -23.62 -22.30
C PRO A 301 5.14 -22.28 -21.85
N ILE A 302 4.97 -21.36 -22.81
CA ILE A 302 4.15 -20.17 -22.60
C ILE A 302 2.71 -20.57 -22.27
N ILE A 303 2.02 -19.73 -21.48
CA ILE A 303 0.66 -20.01 -21.02
C ILE A 303 -0.34 -20.24 -22.17
N ASP A 304 -0.08 -19.63 -23.33
CA ASP A 304 -0.91 -19.69 -24.54
C ASP A 304 -0.99 -21.11 -25.11
N SER A 305 0.06 -21.93 -24.93
CA SER A 305 0.14 -23.32 -25.39
C SER A 305 0.19 -24.34 -24.23
N LEU A 306 -0.13 -23.91 -23.01
CA LEU A 306 -0.08 -24.77 -21.83
C LEU A 306 -1.26 -25.75 -21.80
N SER A 307 -0.94 -27.04 -21.91
CA SER A 307 -1.91 -28.14 -21.77
C SER A 307 -1.25 -29.35 -21.11
N PRO A 308 -1.88 -29.98 -20.10
CA PRO A 308 -3.08 -29.52 -19.39
C PRO A 308 -2.78 -28.28 -18.54
N ARG A 309 -3.79 -27.49 -18.20
CA ARG A 309 -3.62 -26.31 -17.32
C ARG A 309 -3.56 -26.76 -15.84
N PRO A 310 -2.51 -26.40 -15.08
CA PRO A 310 -2.43 -26.71 -13.66
C PRO A 310 -3.39 -25.82 -12.84
N PRO A 311 -3.72 -26.20 -11.59
CA PRO A 311 -4.55 -25.39 -10.70
C PRO A 311 -3.82 -24.14 -10.16
N PHE A 312 -2.49 -24.05 -10.35
CA PHE A 312 -1.64 -22.98 -9.84
C PHE A 312 -1.57 -21.76 -10.77
N LEU A 313 -2.72 -21.32 -11.28
CA LEU A 313 -2.84 -20.18 -12.18
C LEU A 313 -3.67 -19.07 -11.52
N PRO A 314 -3.40 -17.79 -11.84
CA PRO A 314 -4.28 -16.71 -11.44
C PRO A 314 -5.72 -16.97 -11.92
N LEU A 315 -6.76 -16.62 -11.17
CA LEU A 315 -6.73 -15.77 -9.96
C LEU A 315 -6.64 -16.54 -8.62
N ALA A 316 -6.19 -17.80 -8.63
CA ALA A 316 -6.06 -18.59 -7.40
C ALA A 316 -4.90 -18.12 -6.51
N ILE A 317 -5.10 -18.21 -5.19
CA ILE A 317 -4.10 -17.97 -4.15
C ILE A 317 -3.87 -19.25 -3.33
N PRO A 318 -2.75 -19.39 -2.59
CA PRO A 318 -2.53 -20.53 -1.70
C PRO A 318 -3.62 -20.65 -0.64
N GLU A 319 -4.20 -21.85 -0.51
CA GLU A 319 -5.31 -22.13 0.41
C GLU A 319 -4.97 -21.80 1.87
N ASP A 320 -3.75 -22.13 2.31
CA ASP A 320 -3.26 -21.88 3.66
C ASP A 320 -3.13 -20.38 3.99
N LEU A 321 -2.96 -19.53 2.98
CA LEU A 321 -2.85 -18.08 3.14
C LEU A 321 -4.18 -17.36 2.93
N SER A 322 -5.17 -18.03 2.31
CA SER A 322 -6.43 -17.38 1.91
C SER A 322 -7.17 -16.70 3.07
N PRO A 323 -7.39 -17.34 4.25
CA PRO A 323 -8.11 -16.69 5.34
C PRO A 323 -7.44 -15.42 5.85
N ARG A 324 -6.09 -15.41 5.90
CA ARG A 324 -5.29 -14.29 6.36
C ARG A 324 -5.27 -13.16 5.33
N LEU A 325 -5.06 -13.51 4.05
CA LEU A 325 -5.03 -12.55 2.96
C LEU A 325 -6.38 -11.89 2.69
N THR A 326 -7.46 -12.65 2.71
CA THR A 326 -8.82 -12.10 2.52
C THR A 326 -9.20 -11.14 3.63
N ARG A 327 -8.66 -11.31 4.84
CA ARG A 327 -8.85 -10.38 5.94
C ARG A 327 -8.00 -9.12 5.78
N LEU A 328 -6.71 -9.30 5.48
CA LEU A 328 -5.74 -8.22 5.36
C LEU A 328 -5.94 -7.33 4.11
N HIS A 329 -6.07 -7.93 2.93
CA HIS A 329 -5.92 -7.25 1.65
C HIS A 329 -7.25 -7.20 0.88
N GLY A 330 -7.51 -6.06 0.22
CA GLY A 330 -8.73 -5.88 -0.59
C GLY A 330 -8.76 -6.70 -1.88
N ASP A 331 -7.58 -7.08 -2.37
CA ASP A 331 -7.41 -7.95 -3.54
C ASP A 331 -6.28 -8.98 -3.29
N PRO A 332 -6.59 -10.15 -2.70
CA PRO A 332 -5.58 -11.15 -2.33
C PRO A 332 -4.70 -11.65 -3.48
N ILE A 333 -5.23 -11.73 -4.71
CA ILE A 333 -4.46 -12.24 -5.84
C ILE A 333 -3.40 -11.24 -6.29
N VAL A 334 -3.72 -9.95 -6.28
CA VAL A 334 -2.73 -8.90 -6.57
C VAL A 334 -1.61 -8.93 -5.53
N TRP A 335 -1.93 -9.14 -4.25
CA TRP A 335 -0.91 -9.30 -3.22
C TRP A 335 -0.02 -10.52 -3.47
N TRP A 336 -0.61 -11.66 -3.84
CA TRP A 336 0.14 -12.90 -4.11
C TRP A 336 1.10 -12.74 -5.30
N VAL A 337 0.62 -12.18 -6.41
CA VAL A 337 1.45 -11.83 -7.57
C VAL A 337 2.52 -10.82 -7.20
N GLY A 338 2.19 -9.83 -6.36
CA GLY A 338 3.12 -8.84 -5.83
C GLY A 338 4.28 -9.45 -5.06
N GLN A 339 4.07 -10.53 -4.29
CA GLN A 339 5.16 -11.24 -3.62
C GLN A 339 6.13 -11.90 -4.60
N ILE A 340 5.62 -12.46 -5.70
CA ILE A 340 6.45 -13.09 -6.73
C ILE A 340 7.26 -12.01 -7.46
N LEU A 341 6.63 -10.89 -7.81
CA LEU A 341 7.31 -9.74 -8.40
C LEU A 341 8.39 -9.19 -7.46
N LYS A 342 8.12 -9.07 -6.16
CA LYS A 342 9.10 -8.67 -5.14
C LYS A 342 10.33 -9.58 -5.13
N TYR A 343 10.14 -10.89 -5.28
CA TYR A 343 11.25 -11.85 -5.31
C TYR A 343 12.01 -11.79 -6.64
N LEU A 344 11.32 -11.68 -7.77
CA LEU A 344 11.95 -11.62 -9.09
C LEU A 344 12.74 -10.32 -9.27
N LEU A 345 12.13 -9.17 -8.98
CA LEU A 345 12.66 -7.84 -9.27
C LEU A 345 13.66 -7.31 -8.24
N ARG A 346 14.34 -8.17 -7.49
CA ARG A 346 15.44 -7.77 -6.60
C ARG A 346 16.55 -7.17 -7.47
N PRO A 347 16.85 -5.87 -7.42
CA PRO A 347 17.81 -5.25 -8.33
C PRO A 347 19.24 -5.68 -7.97
N GLN A 348 20.13 -5.68 -8.98
CA GLN A 348 21.56 -5.66 -8.70
C GLN A 348 21.97 -4.33 -8.06
N PRO A 349 23.08 -4.26 -7.29
CA PRO A 349 23.52 -3.02 -6.64
C PRO A 349 23.67 -1.84 -7.62
N LYS A 350 24.24 -2.10 -8.80
CA LYS A 350 24.37 -1.08 -9.87
C LYS A 350 23.02 -0.57 -10.35
N THR A 351 22.06 -1.48 -10.59
CA THR A 351 20.70 -1.13 -11.01
C THR A 351 19.98 -0.32 -9.95
N ALA A 352 20.09 -0.71 -8.67
CA ALA A 352 19.52 0.02 -7.55
C ALA A 352 20.07 1.45 -7.46
N ALA A 353 21.39 1.62 -7.60
CA ALA A 353 22.04 2.93 -7.59
C ALA A 353 21.53 3.83 -8.73
N VAL A 354 21.39 3.29 -9.95
CA VAL A 354 20.86 4.03 -11.11
C VAL A 354 19.42 4.48 -10.87
N ILE A 355 18.56 3.60 -10.35
CA ILE A 355 17.16 3.94 -10.02
C ILE A 355 17.13 5.09 -9.01
N GLN A 356 17.92 4.99 -7.94
CA GLN A 356 17.96 5.99 -6.87
C GLN A 356 18.50 7.34 -7.35
N GLU A 357 19.58 7.34 -8.14
CA GLU A 357 20.14 8.54 -8.75
C GLU A 357 19.10 9.22 -9.65
N THR A 358 18.37 8.43 -10.44
CA THR A 358 17.33 8.94 -11.34
C THR A 358 16.17 9.55 -10.55
N MET A 359 15.71 8.92 -9.46
CA MET A 359 14.68 9.48 -8.57
C MET A 359 15.13 10.79 -7.92
N THR A 360 16.37 10.84 -7.46
CA THR A 360 16.96 12.02 -6.80
C THR A 360 17.09 13.17 -7.79
N HIS A 361 17.64 12.92 -8.98
CA HIS A 361 17.82 13.93 -10.03
C HIS A 361 16.49 14.48 -10.54
N MET A 362 15.44 13.65 -10.61
CA MET A 362 14.11 14.12 -10.96
C MET A 362 13.44 14.93 -9.84
N GLY A 363 13.94 14.88 -8.60
CA GLY A 363 13.27 15.53 -7.47
C GLY A 363 11.97 14.82 -7.08
N PHE A 364 11.95 13.49 -7.17
CA PHE A 364 10.77 12.69 -6.81
C PHE A 364 10.40 12.92 -5.34
N LYS A 365 9.23 13.55 -5.10
CA LYS A 365 8.76 13.94 -3.77
C LYS A 365 7.26 13.67 -3.63
N ARG A 366 6.86 13.11 -2.47
CA ARG A 366 5.46 12.88 -2.08
C ARG A 366 4.83 14.14 -1.44
N PRO A 367 3.49 14.33 -1.52
CA PRO A 367 2.53 13.48 -2.23
C PRO A 367 2.66 13.60 -3.76
N ILE A 368 2.55 12.47 -4.46
CA ILE A 368 2.68 12.38 -5.92
C ILE A 368 1.75 11.31 -6.50
N VAL A 369 1.13 11.62 -7.64
CA VAL A 369 0.30 10.66 -8.39
C VAL A 369 1.07 10.14 -9.61
N GLY A 370 1.19 8.83 -9.73
CA GLY A 370 1.74 8.17 -10.90
C GLY A 370 0.70 8.12 -12.01
N VAL A 371 1.04 8.62 -13.19
CA VAL A 371 0.20 8.63 -14.38
C VAL A 371 0.92 7.87 -15.48
N HIS A 372 0.30 6.80 -15.99
CA HIS A 372 0.84 6.06 -17.12
C HIS A 372 -0.08 6.16 -18.34
N VAL A 373 0.41 6.84 -19.37
CA VAL A 373 -0.29 7.03 -20.64
C VAL A 373 0.38 6.20 -21.71
N ARG A 374 -0.32 5.18 -22.21
CA ARG A 374 0.16 4.30 -23.29
C ARG A 374 -0.53 4.63 -24.61
N ARG A 375 0.24 4.99 -25.63
CA ARG A 375 -0.26 5.30 -26.98
C ARG A 375 0.28 4.31 -28.01
N THR A 376 1.24 4.75 -28.83
CA THR A 376 1.84 4.10 -30.02
C THR A 376 1.13 2.82 -30.53
N ASP A 377 1.76 1.64 -30.44
CA ASP A 377 1.27 0.35 -30.97
C ASP A 377 0.01 -0.19 -30.29
N LYS A 378 -0.39 0.35 -29.13
CA LYS A 378 -1.55 -0.12 -28.38
C LYS A 378 -2.86 0.46 -28.89
N VAL A 379 -2.83 1.69 -29.40
CA VAL A 379 -4.04 2.37 -29.88
C VAL A 379 -4.51 1.72 -31.18
N GLY A 380 -5.77 1.25 -31.19
CA GLY A 380 -6.40 0.63 -32.36
C GLY A 380 -6.20 -0.89 -32.49
N THR A 381 -5.41 -1.51 -31.60
CA THR A 381 -5.22 -2.97 -31.54
C THR A 381 -5.65 -3.54 -30.19
N GLU A 382 -5.10 -3.03 -29.09
CA GLU A 382 -5.28 -3.55 -27.73
C GLU A 382 -5.97 -2.56 -26.78
N ALA A 383 -6.04 -1.28 -27.14
CA ALA A 383 -6.66 -0.22 -26.34
C ALA A 383 -7.20 0.94 -27.20
N ALA A 384 -8.07 1.76 -26.60
CA ALA A 384 -8.53 3.02 -27.18
C ALA A 384 -7.55 4.16 -26.90
N TYR A 385 -7.65 5.24 -27.68
CA TYR A 385 -6.94 6.50 -27.39
C TYR A 385 -7.66 7.25 -26.25
N HIS A 386 -6.88 7.71 -25.28
CA HIS A 386 -7.38 8.52 -24.17
C HIS A 386 -6.54 9.81 -24.07
N GLY A 387 -7.20 10.97 -24.05
CA GLY A 387 -6.57 12.28 -23.84
C GLY A 387 -6.00 12.39 -22.43
N ILE A 388 -4.98 13.24 -22.22
CA ILE A 388 -4.38 13.43 -20.89
C ILE A 388 -5.40 13.97 -19.88
N GLU A 389 -6.41 14.69 -20.36
CA GLU A 389 -7.50 15.29 -19.59
C GLU A 389 -8.31 14.25 -18.81
N GLU A 390 -8.51 13.07 -19.40
CA GLU A 390 -9.23 11.98 -18.76
C GLU A 390 -8.45 11.45 -17.54
N TYR A 391 -7.14 11.23 -17.68
CA TYR A 391 -6.26 10.84 -16.57
C TYR A 391 -6.23 11.94 -15.50
N MET A 392 -6.07 13.19 -15.92
CA MET A 392 -5.98 14.32 -14.99
C MET A 392 -7.27 14.58 -14.22
N THR A 393 -8.43 14.13 -14.72
CA THR A 393 -9.69 14.15 -13.96
C THR A 393 -9.61 13.26 -12.71
N ALA A 394 -9.01 12.07 -12.82
CA ALA A 394 -8.79 11.18 -11.69
C ALA A 394 -7.68 11.67 -10.74
N VAL A 395 -6.63 12.28 -11.29
CA VAL A 395 -5.57 12.93 -10.50
C VAL A 395 -6.15 14.06 -9.65
N GLU A 396 -6.95 14.93 -10.27
CA GLU A 396 -7.61 16.05 -9.60
C GLU A 396 -8.51 15.56 -8.47
N GLU A 397 -9.28 14.50 -8.70
CA GLU A 397 -10.15 13.91 -7.68
C GLU A 397 -9.35 13.32 -6.51
N TYR A 398 -8.20 12.68 -6.77
CA TYR A 398 -7.31 12.20 -5.71
C TYR A 398 -6.80 13.35 -4.84
N TYR A 399 -6.29 14.43 -5.45
CA TYR A 399 -5.78 15.56 -4.68
C TYR A 399 -6.87 16.26 -3.88
N LYS A 400 -8.06 16.45 -4.45
CA LYS A 400 -9.21 16.98 -3.71
C LYS A 400 -9.57 16.13 -2.50
N GLN A 401 -9.46 14.80 -2.61
CA GLN A 401 -9.68 13.89 -1.49
C GLN A 401 -8.57 14.00 -0.44
N LEU A 402 -7.30 14.11 -0.88
CA LEU A 402 -6.14 14.23 -0.01
C LEU A 402 -6.15 15.54 0.79
N GLU A 403 -6.54 16.63 0.16
CA GLU A 403 -6.62 17.98 0.75
C GLU A 403 -7.69 18.10 1.85
N LEU A 404 -8.64 17.16 1.93
CA LEU A 404 -9.55 17.05 3.09
C LEU A 404 -8.84 16.53 4.34
N LYS A 405 -7.69 15.86 4.18
CA LYS A 405 -6.95 15.19 5.25
C LYS A 405 -5.71 15.96 5.67
N GLU A 406 -4.98 16.52 4.71
CA GLU A 406 -3.71 17.18 4.98
C GLU A 406 -3.45 18.34 4.03
N THR A 407 -2.53 19.23 4.43
CA THR A 407 -2.10 20.34 3.59
C THR A 407 -1.14 19.85 2.50
N VAL A 408 -1.50 20.06 1.24
CA VAL A 408 -0.66 19.72 0.09
C VAL A 408 0.12 20.97 -0.35
N ASP A 409 1.46 20.92 -0.23
CA ASP A 409 2.34 22.03 -0.63
C ASP A 409 2.31 22.28 -2.15
N LYS A 410 2.31 21.19 -2.93
CA LYS A 410 2.25 21.23 -4.39
C LYS A 410 1.68 19.91 -4.91
N ARG A 411 0.76 20.00 -5.87
CA ARG A 411 0.25 18.81 -6.58
C ARG A 411 1.27 18.34 -7.61
N ARG A 412 1.78 17.13 -7.44
CA ARG A 412 2.82 16.51 -8.30
C ARG A 412 2.26 15.34 -9.09
N ILE A 413 2.74 15.17 -10.31
CA ILE A 413 2.52 13.92 -11.07
C ILE A 413 3.84 13.36 -11.58
N TYR A 414 3.99 12.04 -11.52
CA TYR A 414 5.00 11.32 -12.28
C TYR A 414 4.34 10.78 -13.55
N LEU A 415 4.75 11.24 -14.72
CA LEU A 415 4.14 10.91 -16.00
C LEU A 415 5.05 9.98 -16.81
N ALA A 416 4.69 8.70 -16.85
CA ALA A 416 5.30 7.70 -17.71
C ALA A 416 4.51 7.58 -19.01
N THR A 417 5.19 7.68 -20.15
CA THR A 417 4.56 7.64 -21.48
C THR A 417 5.54 7.14 -22.53
N ASP A 418 5.01 6.49 -23.56
CA ASP A 418 5.73 6.14 -24.79
C ASP A 418 5.62 7.21 -25.88
N ASP A 419 4.95 8.33 -25.58
CA ASP A 419 4.81 9.50 -26.45
C ASP A 419 5.30 10.76 -25.71
N PRO A 420 6.48 11.32 -26.07
CA PRO A 420 7.05 12.48 -25.38
C PRO A 420 6.18 13.75 -25.49
N LYS A 421 5.28 13.83 -26.48
CA LYS A 421 4.38 14.99 -26.63
C LYS A 421 3.41 15.11 -25.45
N VAL A 422 3.03 13.99 -24.83
CA VAL A 422 2.14 13.97 -23.66
C VAL A 422 2.72 14.75 -22.49
N ILE A 423 4.04 14.69 -22.28
CA ILE A 423 4.72 15.42 -21.21
C ILE A 423 4.64 16.93 -21.47
N ALA A 424 4.88 17.35 -22.72
CA ALA A 424 4.77 18.76 -23.10
C ALA A 424 3.32 19.26 -22.96
N ASP A 425 2.35 18.48 -23.43
CA ASP A 425 0.92 18.80 -23.31
C ASP A 425 0.48 18.92 -21.85
N ALA A 426 0.91 18.00 -20.98
CA ALA A 426 0.60 18.02 -19.56
C ALA A 426 1.15 19.29 -18.89
N LYS A 427 2.42 19.64 -19.16
CA LYS A 427 3.05 20.86 -18.65
C LYS A 427 2.34 22.13 -19.12
N SER A 428 1.87 22.15 -20.37
CA SER A 428 1.17 23.31 -20.94
C SER A 428 -0.26 23.46 -20.42
N LYS A 429 -1.01 22.35 -20.30
CA LYS A 429 -2.44 22.37 -19.91
C LYS A 429 -2.64 22.44 -18.40
N TYR A 430 -1.67 21.98 -17.61
CA TYR A 430 -1.75 21.88 -16.17
C TYR A 430 -0.56 22.59 -15.48
N PRO A 431 -0.35 23.90 -15.69
CA PRO A 431 0.79 24.63 -15.13
C PRO A 431 0.76 24.70 -13.58
N GLN A 432 -0.40 24.48 -12.97
CA GLN A 432 -0.56 24.39 -11.52
C GLN A 432 0.08 23.12 -10.93
N TYR A 433 0.25 22.06 -11.74
CA TYR A 433 0.89 20.80 -11.34
C TYR A 433 2.39 20.84 -11.61
N GLU A 434 3.15 20.21 -10.72
CA GLU A 434 4.55 19.88 -10.97
C GLU A 434 4.61 18.53 -11.70
N VAL A 435 5.00 18.57 -12.98
CA VAL A 435 5.01 17.39 -13.87
C VAL A 435 6.43 16.83 -13.99
N LEU A 436 6.64 15.69 -13.35
CA LEU A 436 7.86 14.89 -13.41
C LEU A 436 7.74 13.88 -14.55
N GLY A 437 8.71 13.85 -15.46
CA GLY A 437 8.73 12.90 -16.57
C GLY A 437 9.89 13.19 -17.50
N ASP A 438 10.52 12.13 -18.01
CA ASP A 438 11.70 12.22 -18.85
C ASP A 438 11.34 11.99 -20.34
N PRO A 439 11.38 13.04 -21.18
CA PRO A 439 11.11 12.90 -22.61
C PRO A 439 12.13 12.02 -23.34
N THR A 440 13.33 11.83 -22.81
CA THR A 440 14.35 10.96 -23.40
C THR A 440 13.99 9.48 -23.22
N ILE A 441 13.55 9.08 -22.02
CA ILE A 441 12.98 7.75 -21.75
C ILE A 441 11.75 7.51 -22.62
N SER A 442 10.86 8.51 -22.75
CA SER A 442 9.68 8.40 -23.60
C SER A 442 10.03 8.11 -25.07
N LYS A 443 11.11 8.72 -25.60
CA LYS A 443 11.59 8.48 -26.97
C LYS A 443 12.19 7.08 -27.14
N THR A 444 12.88 6.54 -26.14
CA THR A 444 13.46 5.19 -26.21
C THR A 444 12.41 4.08 -26.02
N ALA A 445 11.23 4.41 -25.49
CA ALA A 445 10.10 3.49 -25.35
C ALA A 445 9.34 3.25 -26.67
N ALA A 446 9.59 4.05 -27.71
CA ALA A 446 8.96 3.92 -29.02
C ALA A 446 9.33 2.61 -29.74
N ILE A 447 8.46 2.17 -30.67
CA ILE A 447 8.55 0.85 -31.32
C ILE A 447 9.93 0.57 -31.94
N SER A 448 10.55 1.57 -32.55
CA SER A 448 11.83 1.46 -33.25
C SER A 448 13.05 1.27 -32.35
N THR A 449 12.98 1.69 -31.07
CA THR A 449 14.11 1.75 -30.14
C THR A 449 13.91 0.92 -28.87
N ARG A 450 12.71 0.35 -28.68
CA ARG A 450 12.27 -0.29 -27.43
C ARG A 450 13.05 -1.52 -26.97
N TYR A 451 13.85 -2.15 -27.83
CA TYR A 451 14.62 -3.35 -27.50
C TYR A 451 16.11 -3.00 -27.40
N SER A 452 16.43 -2.21 -26.38
CA SER A 452 17.77 -1.72 -26.08
C SER A 452 17.97 -1.61 -24.57
N ASP A 453 19.23 -1.58 -24.12
CA ASP A 453 19.58 -1.42 -22.71
C ASP A 453 19.01 -0.10 -22.14
N SER A 454 19.09 1.00 -22.90
CA SER A 454 18.56 2.30 -22.46
C SER A 454 17.04 2.29 -22.30
N SER A 455 16.31 1.61 -23.19
CA SER A 455 14.86 1.42 -23.06
C SER A 455 14.51 0.53 -21.88
N LEU A 456 15.33 -0.49 -21.59
CA LEU A 456 15.15 -1.37 -20.43
C LEU A 456 15.31 -0.59 -19.10
N PHE A 457 16.37 0.20 -18.95
CA PHE A 457 16.52 1.04 -17.75
C PHE A 457 15.40 2.07 -17.65
N GLY A 458 14.99 2.67 -18.77
CA GLY A 458 13.86 3.59 -18.83
C GLY A 458 12.56 2.98 -18.29
N ILE A 459 12.17 1.80 -18.80
CA ILE A 459 10.94 1.13 -18.34
C ILE A 459 11.02 0.61 -16.90
N ILE A 460 12.21 0.22 -16.44
CA ILE A 460 12.42 -0.17 -15.03
C ILE A 460 12.22 1.04 -14.12
N ASN A 461 12.81 2.19 -14.48
CA ASN A 461 12.64 3.44 -13.75
C ASN A 461 11.18 3.89 -13.72
N ASP A 462 10.49 3.86 -14.87
CA ASP A 462 9.07 4.20 -14.96
C ASP A 462 8.22 3.34 -14.04
N ILE A 463 8.37 2.01 -14.12
CA ILE A 463 7.60 1.10 -13.27
C ILE A 463 7.92 1.35 -11.79
N HIS A 464 9.20 1.56 -11.45
CA HIS A 464 9.58 1.83 -10.08
C HIS A 464 8.92 3.10 -9.55
N MET A 465 9.01 4.23 -10.26
CA MET A 465 8.42 5.50 -9.82
C MET A 465 6.89 5.50 -9.81
N LEU A 466 6.26 4.80 -10.75
CA LEU A 466 4.82 4.55 -10.72
C LEU A 466 4.43 3.75 -9.46
N SER A 467 5.16 2.68 -9.13
CA SER A 467 4.91 1.87 -7.93
C SER A 467 5.19 2.61 -6.62
N MET A 468 6.08 3.60 -6.66
CA MET A 468 6.46 4.44 -5.54
C MET A 468 5.60 5.72 -5.43
N SER A 469 4.56 5.86 -6.24
CA SER A 469 3.60 6.97 -6.12
C SER A 469 2.53 6.67 -5.06
N ASP A 470 1.84 7.69 -4.56
CA ASP A 470 0.77 7.53 -3.55
C ASP A 470 -0.54 7.02 -4.16
N TYR A 471 -0.73 7.30 -5.44
CA TYR A 471 -1.87 6.82 -6.22
C TYR A 471 -1.45 6.59 -7.68
N LEU A 472 -2.16 5.70 -8.37
CA LEU A 472 -1.87 5.33 -9.75
C LEU A 472 -3.09 5.57 -10.64
N VAL A 473 -2.91 6.32 -11.72
CA VAL A 473 -3.91 6.56 -12.77
C VAL A 473 -3.37 6.06 -14.10
N CYS A 474 -4.03 5.07 -14.67
CA CYS A 474 -3.52 4.38 -15.85
C CYS A 474 -4.61 3.53 -16.53
N THR A 475 -4.23 2.84 -17.60
CA THR A 475 -5.06 1.83 -18.27
C THR A 475 -4.55 0.42 -17.94
N PHE A 476 -5.35 -0.40 -17.26
CA PHE A 476 -4.96 -1.78 -16.89
C PHE A 476 -4.88 -2.75 -18.08
N SER A 477 -5.33 -2.34 -19.27
CA SER A 477 -5.01 -3.01 -20.53
C SER A 477 -3.49 -2.99 -20.81
N SER A 478 -2.75 -2.00 -20.31
CA SER A 478 -1.29 -2.00 -20.33
C SER A 478 -0.71 -2.96 -19.30
N GLN A 479 0.24 -3.79 -19.75
CA GLN A 479 0.99 -4.68 -18.86
C GLN A 479 1.99 -3.92 -17.97
N VAL A 480 2.37 -2.70 -18.35
CA VAL A 480 3.27 -1.83 -17.55
C VAL A 480 2.55 -1.35 -16.29
N SER A 481 1.28 -0.99 -16.42
CA SER A 481 0.44 -0.46 -15.34
C SER A 481 -0.03 -1.48 -14.32
N ARG A 482 0.00 -2.77 -14.68
CA ARG A 482 -0.41 -3.86 -13.78
C ARG A 482 0.70 -4.31 -12.83
N ARG A 483 1.85 -3.65 -12.87
CA ARG A 483 3.05 -3.93 -12.09
C ARG A 483 3.35 -2.76 -11.20
#